data_AF-A0A136KI99-F1
#
_entry.id   AF-A0A136KI99-F1
#
_cell.length_a   1.000
_cell.length_b   1.000
_cell.length_c   1.000
_cell.angle_alpha   90.00
_cell.angle_beta   90.00
_cell.angle_gamma   90.00
#
_symmetry.space_group_name_H-M   'P 1'
#
loop_
_entity.id
_entity.type
_entity.pdbx_description
1 polymer ?
#
loop_
_entity_poly.entity_id
_entity_poly.type
_entity_poly.pdbx_seq_one_letter_code
_entity_poly.pdbx_strand_id
1 'polypeptide(L)'
;MLHEPTIITIKPTYQPSTIAEYLDDLDKRYGKEAKDAKFQLEGRKVVAFQIEEQGNKVDREKTIADFERSLGSEASTPTISVSSIFQLPLVQIKDINTYGIVEKVAEGVSDYSGSSNERVHNLLLAAKQLHGVLIPKGEIFSYNKAVGDISVKDRI
;
A
#
# COMPACT_ATOMS: atom_id res chain seq x y z
N MET A 1 -42.53 43.26 -29.35
CA MET A 1 -42.60 42.16 -28.36
C MET A 1 -41.18 41.86 -27.95
N LEU A 2 -40.83 42.07 -26.69
CA LEU A 2 -39.53 41.67 -26.15
C LEU A 2 -39.58 40.15 -25.93
N HIS A 3 -38.65 39.41 -26.51
CA HIS A 3 -38.54 37.98 -26.27
C HIS A 3 -37.91 37.79 -24.89
N GLU A 4 -38.55 37.02 -24.02
CA GLU A 4 -37.96 36.67 -22.73
C GLU A 4 -36.73 35.77 -22.94
N PRO A 5 -35.68 35.92 -22.11
CA PRO A 5 -34.49 35.07 -22.20
C PRO A 5 -34.85 33.61 -21.93
N THR A 6 -34.40 32.71 -22.80
CA THR A 6 -34.54 31.27 -22.60
C THR A 6 -33.49 30.77 -21.61
N ILE A 7 -33.94 30.15 -20.51
CA ILE A 7 -33.07 29.49 -19.54
C ILE A 7 -32.91 28.03 -19.94
N ILE A 8 -31.66 27.57 -20.11
CA ILE A 8 -31.34 26.17 -20.38
C ILE A 8 -30.66 25.61 -19.14
N THR A 9 -31.24 24.56 -18.56
CA THR A 9 -30.65 23.81 -17.46
C THR A 9 -29.89 22.61 -18.02
N ILE A 10 -28.59 22.55 -17.78
CA ILE A 10 -27.74 21.39 -18.11
C ILE A 10 -27.31 20.68 -16.83
N LYS A 11 -27.19 19.34 -16.88
CA LYS A 11 -26.54 18.58 -15.81
C LYS A 11 -25.03 18.58 -16.07
N PRO A 12 -24.19 19.01 -15.12
CA PRO A 12 -22.74 18.94 -15.30
C PRO A 12 -22.28 17.49 -15.44
N THR A 13 -21.33 17.26 -16.34
CA THR A 13 -20.67 15.97 -16.58
C THR A 13 -19.19 16.10 -16.32
N TYR A 14 -18.53 14.99 -15.95
CA TYR A 14 -17.08 14.96 -15.70
C TYR A 14 -16.46 13.70 -16.34
N GLN A 15 -15.14 13.71 -16.47
CA GLN A 15 -14.35 12.55 -16.90
C GLN A 15 -13.95 11.72 -15.67
N PRO A 16 -14.39 10.46 -15.54
CA PRO A 16 -14.08 9.64 -14.37
C PRO A 16 -12.57 9.43 -14.15
N SER A 17 -11.79 9.34 -15.23
CA SER A 17 -10.33 9.17 -15.16
C SER A 17 -9.63 10.32 -14.44
N THR A 18 -10.08 11.56 -14.64
CA THR A 18 -9.47 12.73 -13.99
C THR A 18 -9.58 12.68 -12.47
N ILE A 19 -10.73 12.21 -11.97
CA ILE A 19 -10.92 12.05 -10.52
C ILE A 19 -10.09 10.87 -10.02
N ALA A 20 -10.09 9.74 -10.74
CA ALA A 20 -9.30 8.57 -10.35
C ALA A 20 -7.80 8.91 -10.22
N GLU A 21 -7.23 9.62 -11.20
CA GLU A 21 -5.83 10.08 -11.18
C GLU A 21 -5.55 11.02 -10.00
N TYR A 22 -6.49 11.92 -9.69
CA TYR A 22 -6.35 12.81 -8.54
C TYR A 22 -6.38 12.04 -7.21
N LEU A 23 -7.27 11.05 -7.07
CA LEU A 23 -7.34 10.19 -5.89
C LEU A 23 -6.07 9.34 -5.73
N ASP A 24 -5.47 8.87 -6.83
CA ASP A 24 -4.18 8.18 -6.81
C ASP A 24 -3.06 9.10 -6.29
N ASP A 25 -3.08 10.36 -6.70
CA ASP A 25 -2.13 11.36 -6.23
C ASP A 25 -2.34 11.74 -4.75
N LEU A 26 -3.57 11.75 -4.27
CA LEU A 26 -3.86 11.90 -2.84
C LEU A 26 -3.36 10.68 -2.05
N ASP A 27 -3.56 9.47 -2.56
CA ASP A 27 -3.03 8.26 -1.95
C ASP A 27 -1.50 8.26 -1.87
N LYS A 28 -0.80 8.71 -2.91
CA LYS A 28 0.67 8.83 -2.88
C LYS A 28 1.15 9.84 -1.84
N ARG A 29 0.37 10.90 -1.57
CA ARG A 29 0.76 11.99 -0.65
C ARG A 29 0.37 11.72 0.80
N TYR A 30 -0.80 11.13 1.02
CA TYR A 30 -1.45 11.01 2.33
C TYR A 30 -1.74 9.56 2.73
N GLY A 31 -1.69 8.64 1.79
CA GLY A 31 -1.79 7.21 2.05
C GLY A 31 -0.52 6.67 2.71
N LYS A 32 -0.69 5.62 3.50
CA LYS A 32 0.39 4.86 4.11
C LYS A 32 0.11 3.38 3.88
N GLU A 33 1.05 2.66 3.29
CA GLU A 33 0.93 1.22 3.18
C GLU A 33 0.99 0.56 4.56
N ALA A 34 0.18 -0.48 4.75
CA ALA A 34 0.27 -1.32 5.94
C ALA A 34 1.61 -2.07 5.96
N LYS A 35 2.16 -2.29 7.15
CA LYS A 35 3.39 -3.07 7.32
C LYS A 35 3.07 -4.34 8.07
N ASP A 36 3.51 -5.46 7.49
CA ASP A 36 3.34 -6.76 8.09
C ASP A 36 4.28 -6.95 9.29
N ALA A 37 3.83 -7.77 10.24
CA ALA A 37 4.69 -8.30 11.28
C ALA A 37 5.78 -9.19 10.66
N LYS A 38 7.00 -9.13 11.22
CA LYS A 38 8.11 -10.00 10.82
C LYS A 38 8.52 -10.92 11.96
N PHE A 39 8.90 -12.14 11.59
CA PHE A 39 9.15 -13.22 12.53
C PHE A 39 10.51 -13.87 12.33
N GLN A 40 11.10 -14.34 13.42
CA GLN A 40 12.34 -15.12 13.42
C GLN A 40 12.18 -16.39 14.25
N LEU A 41 12.97 -17.41 13.93
CA LEU A 41 13.05 -18.65 14.72
C LEU A 41 14.11 -18.49 15.81
N GLU A 42 13.70 -18.62 17.07
CA GLU A 42 14.56 -18.75 18.23
C GLU A 42 14.48 -20.17 18.79
N GLY A 43 15.46 -21.00 18.40
CA GLY A 43 15.45 -22.43 18.69
C GLY A 43 14.27 -23.12 18.01
N ARG A 44 13.26 -23.53 18.79
CA ARG A 44 12.01 -24.14 18.30
C ARG A 44 10.80 -23.21 18.38
N LYS A 45 11.00 -21.94 18.72
CA LYS A 45 9.91 -20.96 18.88
C LYS A 45 9.99 -19.92 17.77
N VAL A 46 8.85 -19.56 17.21
CA VAL A 46 8.74 -18.40 16.32
C VAL A 46 8.43 -17.18 17.18
N VAL A 47 9.21 -16.12 17.03
CA VAL A 47 9.02 -14.86 17.75
C VAL A 47 8.91 -13.71 16.77
N ALA A 48 8.07 -12.73 17.07
CA ALA A 48 7.98 -11.51 16.29
C ALA A 48 9.14 -10.58 16.65
N PHE A 49 9.84 -10.04 15.64
CA PHE A 49 10.87 -9.01 15.83
C PHE A 49 10.49 -7.67 15.22
N GLN A 50 9.40 -7.62 14.43
CA GLN A 50 8.77 -6.39 13.98
C GLN A 50 7.26 -6.51 14.20
N ILE A 51 6.69 -5.51 14.86
CA ILE A 51 5.24 -5.38 15.06
C ILE A 51 4.61 -4.84 13.78
N GLU A 52 3.43 -5.34 13.44
CA GLU A 52 2.65 -4.83 12.32
C GLU A 52 2.23 -3.35 12.51
N GLU A 53 2.10 -2.61 11.41
CA GLU A 53 1.56 -1.26 11.41
C GLU A 53 0.35 -1.18 10.47
N GLN A 54 -0.72 -0.57 10.97
CA GLN A 54 -1.89 -0.28 10.16
C GLN A 54 -1.59 0.82 9.15
N GLY A 55 -2.01 0.59 7.90
CA GLY A 55 -1.95 1.57 6.84
C GLY A 55 -3.27 2.33 6.69
N ASN A 56 -3.31 3.22 5.71
CA ASN A 56 -4.51 3.93 5.30
C ASN A 56 -4.46 4.27 3.81
N LYS A 57 -5.63 4.32 3.19
CA LYS A 57 -5.83 4.75 1.80
C LYS A 57 -7.04 5.65 1.72
N VAL A 58 -7.11 6.47 0.69
CA VAL A 58 -8.27 7.29 0.35
C VAL A 58 -9.48 6.39 0.13
N ASP A 59 -10.59 6.77 0.75
CA ASP A 59 -11.89 6.15 0.52
C ASP A 59 -12.43 6.58 -0.85
N ARG A 60 -12.02 5.88 -1.90
CA ARG A 60 -12.34 6.26 -3.29
C ARG A 60 -13.84 6.26 -3.54
N GLU A 61 -14.53 5.21 -3.13
CA GLU A 61 -15.96 5.04 -3.37
C GLU A 61 -16.76 6.16 -2.69
N LYS A 62 -16.47 6.43 -1.42
CA LYS A 62 -17.11 7.53 -0.69
C LYS A 62 -16.78 8.89 -1.30
N THR A 63 -15.52 9.11 -1.66
CA THR A 63 -15.08 10.39 -2.23
C THR A 63 -15.76 10.68 -3.57
N ILE A 64 -15.89 9.67 -4.44
CA ILE A 64 -16.61 9.80 -5.71
C ILE A 64 -18.10 10.07 -5.47
N ALA A 65 -18.73 9.34 -4.54
CA ALA A 65 -20.15 9.56 -4.22
C ALA A 65 -20.41 10.98 -3.65
N ASP A 66 -19.52 11.48 -2.79
CA ASP A 66 -19.61 12.83 -2.25
C ASP A 66 -19.35 13.90 -3.32
N PHE A 67 -18.40 13.64 -4.24
CA PHE A 67 -18.16 14.48 -5.41
C PHE A 67 -19.40 14.58 -6.31
N GLU A 68 -20.00 13.45 -6.68
CA GLU A 68 -21.20 13.42 -7.54
C GLU A 68 -22.38 14.15 -6.89
N ARG A 69 -22.54 14.02 -5.58
CA ARG A 69 -23.57 14.76 -4.83
C ARG A 69 -23.32 16.27 -4.87
N SER A 70 -22.06 16.69 -4.79
CA SER A 70 -21.68 18.11 -4.82
C SER A 70 -21.98 18.78 -6.17
N LEU A 71 -21.90 18.01 -7.28
CA LEU A 71 -22.22 18.49 -8.63
C LEU A 71 -23.69 18.86 -8.80
N GLY A 72 -24.59 18.29 -7.99
CA GLY A 72 -26.02 18.61 -7.99
C GLY A 72 -26.42 19.71 -7.01
N SER A 73 -25.47 20.29 -6.27
CA SER A 73 -25.78 21.31 -5.26
C SER A 73 -25.81 22.72 -5.85
N GLU A 74 -26.68 23.59 -5.32
CA GLU A 74 -26.76 25.01 -5.69
C GLU A 74 -25.68 25.87 -5.01
N ALA A 75 -24.71 25.24 -4.33
CA ALA A 75 -23.64 25.95 -3.66
C ALA A 75 -22.71 26.62 -4.69
N SER A 76 -22.42 27.91 -4.49
CA SER A 76 -21.52 28.67 -5.35
C SER A 76 -20.07 28.15 -5.34
N THR A 77 -19.66 27.48 -4.26
CA THR A 77 -18.35 26.84 -4.11
C THR A 77 -18.51 25.50 -3.37
N PRO A 78 -18.79 24.38 -4.07
CA PRO A 78 -18.92 23.08 -3.43
C PRO A 78 -17.58 22.63 -2.84
N THR A 79 -17.61 22.15 -1.59
CA THR A 79 -16.46 21.55 -0.91
C THR A 79 -16.68 20.07 -0.71
N ILE A 80 -15.61 19.28 -0.83
CA ILE A 80 -15.64 17.82 -0.65
C ILE A 80 -14.58 17.46 0.38
N SER A 81 -14.97 16.70 1.39
CA SER A 81 -14.04 16.12 2.36
C SER A 81 -13.60 14.74 1.90
N VAL A 82 -12.29 14.54 1.78
CA VAL A 82 -11.70 13.24 1.45
C VAL A 82 -11.34 12.53 2.74
N SER A 83 -12.00 11.39 3.02
CA SER A 83 -11.67 10.53 4.16
C SER A 83 -10.72 9.41 3.74
N SER A 84 -9.98 8.88 4.71
CA SER A 84 -9.21 7.65 4.54
C SER A 84 -9.92 6.47 5.20
N ILE A 85 -9.75 5.30 4.60
CA ILE A 85 -10.06 3.99 5.18
C ILE A 85 -8.77 3.33 5.66
N PHE A 86 -8.90 2.54 6.71
CA PHE A 86 -7.77 1.78 7.23
C PHE A 86 -7.46 0.57 6.35
N GLN A 87 -6.17 0.34 6.13
CA GLN A 87 -5.66 -0.86 5.50
C GLN A 87 -5.02 -1.74 6.57
N LEU A 88 -5.57 -2.94 6.76
CA LEU A 88 -4.99 -3.91 7.67
C LEU A 88 -3.73 -4.54 7.05
N PRO A 89 -2.70 -4.83 7.87
CA PRO A 89 -1.58 -5.66 7.44
C PRO A 89 -2.07 -7.07 7.14
N LEU A 90 -1.42 -7.73 6.19
CA LEU A 90 -1.72 -9.09 5.78
C LEU A 90 -1.31 -10.09 6.86
N VAL A 91 -0.21 -9.80 7.57
CA VAL A 91 0.33 -10.64 8.63
C VAL A 91 0.40 -9.87 9.94
N GLN A 92 -0.30 -10.37 10.96
CA GLN A 92 -0.32 -9.83 12.32
C GLN A 92 0.34 -10.79 13.30
N ILE A 93 0.83 -10.29 14.44
CA ILE A 93 1.42 -11.14 15.48
C ILE A 93 0.47 -12.24 15.93
N LYS A 94 -0.83 -11.95 16.03
CA LYS A 94 -1.85 -12.92 16.44
C LYS A 94 -1.96 -14.12 15.49
N ASP A 95 -1.55 -13.97 14.25
CA ASP A 95 -1.68 -14.99 13.21
C ASP A 95 -0.58 -16.05 13.27
N ILE A 96 0.47 -15.83 14.09
CA ILE A 96 1.65 -16.70 14.17
C ILE A 96 1.29 -18.18 14.38
N ASN A 97 0.32 -18.47 15.24
CA ASN A 97 -0.13 -19.83 15.54
C ASN A 97 -0.96 -20.44 14.41
N THR A 98 -1.56 -19.62 13.55
CA THR A 98 -2.39 -20.04 12.42
C THR A 98 -1.54 -20.52 11.24
N TYR A 99 -0.30 -20.04 11.11
CA TYR A 99 0.58 -20.40 10.00
C TYR A 99 1.26 -21.76 10.13
N GLY A 100 1.15 -22.43 11.28
CA GLY A 100 1.64 -23.80 11.46
C GLY A 100 3.16 -23.94 11.28
N ILE A 101 3.94 -22.90 11.58
CA ILE A 101 5.40 -22.95 11.51
C ILE A 101 5.91 -23.77 12.70
N VAL A 102 6.50 -24.93 12.41
CA VAL A 102 7.00 -25.88 13.44
C VAL A 102 8.51 -25.84 13.53
N GLU A 103 9.20 -25.89 12.39
CA GLU A 103 10.67 -25.99 12.33
C GLU A 103 11.23 -25.55 10.97
N LYS A 104 12.55 -25.43 10.90
CA LYS A 104 13.29 -25.15 9.67
C LYS A 104 13.34 -26.40 8.81
N VAL A 105 12.76 -26.33 7.61
CA VAL A 105 12.69 -27.47 6.68
C VAL A 105 13.92 -27.55 5.78
N ALA A 106 14.48 -26.40 5.37
CA ALA A 106 15.61 -26.34 4.44
C ALA A 106 16.47 -25.08 4.62
N GLU A 107 17.68 -25.11 4.08
CA GLU A 107 18.59 -23.97 3.98
C GLU A 107 19.38 -24.04 2.67
N GLY A 108 19.60 -22.89 2.06
CA GLY A 108 20.55 -22.71 0.96
C GLY A 108 21.55 -21.62 1.33
N VAL A 109 22.82 -21.86 1.03
CA VAL A 109 23.91 -20.89 1.24
C VAL A 109 24.54 -20.59 -0.11
N SER A 110 24.88 -19.32 -0.34
CA SER A 110 25.57 -18.87 -1.55
C SER A 110 26.69 -17.91 -1.18
N ASP A 111 27.85 -18.09 -1.81
CA ASP A 111 28.99 -17.20 -1.64
C ASP A 111 28.94 -16.06 -2.68
N TYR A 112 29.25 -14.85 -2.24
CA TYR A 112 29.31 -13.65 -3.06
C TYR A 112 30.68 -12.96 -3.01
N SER A 113 31.69 -13.63 -2.44
CA SER A 113 33.08 -13.17 -2.42
C SER A 113 33.56 -12.80 -3.83
N GLY A 114 34.28 -11.67 -3.93
CA GLY A 114 34.73 -11.11 -5.22
C GLY A 114 33.66 -10.30 -5.99
N SER A 115 32.45 -10.14 -5.45
CA SER A 115 31.45 -9.21 -6.01
C SER A 115 31.87 -7.75 -5.86
N SER A 116 31.37 -6.88 -6.73
CA SER A 116 31.55 -5.43 -6.58
C SER A 116 30.85 -4.92 -5.31
N ASN A 117 31.32 -3.79 -4.78
CA ASN A 117 30.75 -3.17 -3.59
C ASN A 117 29.26 -2.88 -3.74
N GLU A 118 28.82 -2.44 -4.94
CA GLU A 118 27.41 -2.17 -5.22
C GLU A 118 26.56 -3.43 -5.15
N ARG A 119 27.05 -4.54 -5.71
CA ARG A 119 26.33 -5.83 -5.65
C ARG A 119 26.24 -6.33 -4.21
N VAL A 120 27.31 -6.22 -3.43
CA VAL A 120 27.32 -6.60 -2.01
C VAL A 120 26.28 -5.78 -1.24
N HIS A 121 26.26 -4.46 -1.42
CA HIS A 121 25.28 -3.58 -0.76
C HIS A 121 23.83 -3.97 -1.10
N ASN A 122 23.53 -4.16 -2.39
CA ASN A 122 22.18 -4.53 -2.84
C ASN A 122 21.74 -5.90 -2.30
N LEU A 123 22.65 -6.88 -2.24
CA LEU A 123 22.38 -8.20 -1.67
C LEU A 123 22.06 -8.10 -0.17
N LEU A 124 22.84 -7.34 0.59
CA LEU A 124 22.61 -7.14 2.02
C LEU A 124 21.29 -6.40 2.30
N LEU A 125 20.99 -5.37 1.50
CA LEU A 125 19.73 -4.64 1.61
C LEU A 125 18.53 -5.54 1.32
N ALA A 126 18.56 -6.28 0.21
CA ALA A 126 17.51 -7.23 -0.14
C ALA A 126 17.34 -8.32 0.93
N ALA A 127 18.44 -8.89 1.44
CA ALA A 127 18.40 -9.88 2.51
C ALA A 127 17.74 -9.32 3.78
N LYS A 128 18.06 -8.09 4.17
CA LYS A 128 17.43 -7.41 5.32
C LYS A 128 15.92 -7.21 5.10
N GLN A 129 15.50 -6.87 3.89
CA GLN A 129 14.09 -6.67 3.57
C GLN A 129 13.31 -7.99 3.58
N LEU A 130 13.90 -9.05 3.05
CA LEU A 130 13.30 -10.39 2.97
C LEU A 130 13.31 -11.17 4.28
N HIS A 131 14.21 -10.82 5.19
CA HIS A 131 14.32 -11.50 6.47
C HIS A 131 13.01 -11.42 7.25
N GLY A 132 12.51 -12.58 7.67
CA GLY A 132 11.30 -12.71 8.48
C GLY A 132 9.98 -12.44 7.76
N VAL A 133 10.00 -12.34 6.42
CA VAL A 133 8.76 -12.27 5.62
C VAL A 133 8.03 -13.60 5.74
N LEU A 134 6.76 -13.51 6.13
CA LEU A 134 5.87 -14.65 6.24
C LEU A 134 4.97 -14.70 5.00
N ILE A 135 4.84 -15.88 4.40
CA ILE A 135 4.01 -16.10 3.22
C ILE A 135 2.82 -16.97 3.66
N PRO A 136 1.60 -16.42 3.70
CA PRO A 136 0.41 -17.20 4.04
C PRO A 136 0.18 -18.37 3.08
N LYS A 137 -0.56 -19.39 3.55
CA LYS A 137 -0.89 -20.55 2.73
C LYS A 137 -1.74 -20.13 1.52
N GLY A 138 -1.28 -20.49 0.33
CA GLY A 138 -1.99 -20.20 -0.93
C GLY A 138 -1.69 -18.81 -1.51
N GLU A 139 -0.90 -17.98 -0.81
CA GLU A 139 -0.48 -16.68 -1.32
C GLU A 139 0.66 -16.80 -2.33
N ILE A 140 0.68 -15.85 -3.27
CA ILE A 140 1.78 -15.70 -4.23
C ILE A 140 2.79 -14.73 -3.64
N PHE A 141 4.01 -15.22 -3.42
CA PHE A 141 5.11 -14.38 -3.00
C PHE A 141 5.60 -13.49 -4.16
N SER A 142 5.61 -12.17 -3.93
CA SER A 142 6.19 -11.19 -4.85
C SER A 142 7.52 -10.67 -4.32
N TYR A 143 8.61 -11.11 -4.93
CA TYR A 143 9.96 -10.66 -4.57
C TYR A 143 10.09 -9.13 -4.63
N ASN A 144 9.66 -8.52 -5.74
CA ASN A 144 9.74 -7.07 -5.96
C ASN A 144 8.97 -6.28 -4.89
N LYS A 145 7.80 -6.77 -4.48
CA LYS A 145 7.03 -6.14 -3.41
C LYS A 145 7.75 -6.24 -2.07
N ALA A 146 8.36 -7.39 -1.79
CA ALA A 146 9.02 -7.65 -0.51
C ALA A 146 10.35 -6.92 -0.35
N VAL A 147 11.14 -6.76 -1.42
CA VAL A 147 12.39 -5.98 -1.37
C VAL A 147 12.15 -4.47 -1.39
N GLY A 148 11.00 -4.02 -1.88
CA GLY A 148 10.66 -2.61 -1.99
C GLY A 148 11.33 -1.92 -3.18
N ASP A 149 11.35 -0.59 -3.17
CA ASP A 149 12.03 0.18 -4.21
C ASP A 149 13.55 -0.06 -4.13
N ILE A 150 14.15 -0.41 -5.26
CA ILE A 150 15.59 -0.65 -5.42
C ILE A 150 16.27 0.50 -6.19
N SER A 151 15.63 1.66 -6.24
CA SER A 151 16.17 2.85 -6.89
C SER A 151 17.40 3.40 -6.16
N VAL A 152 18.28 4.07 -6.92
CA VAL A 152 19.60 4.57 -6.49
C VAL A 152 19.50 5.63 -5.36
N LYS A 153 18.30 6.03 -4.94
CA LYS A 153 18.09 7.09 -3.94
C LYS A 153 18.64 6.76 -2.54
N ASP A 154 18.83 5.49 -2.22
CA ASP A 154 19.30 5.06 -0.90
C ASP A 154 20.84 4.92 -0.79
N ARG A 155 21.59 5.47 -1.75
CA ARG A 155 23.06 5.60 -1.61
C ARG A 155 23.40 6.73 -0.63
N ILE A 156 23.52 6.37 0.65
CA ILE A 156 24.20 7.19 1.68
C ILE A 156 25.69 6.84 1.66
#